data_AF-A0A0V1DVD1-F1
#
_entry.id   AF-A0A0V1DVD1-F1
#
_cell.length_a   1.000
_cell.length_b   1.000
_cell.length_c   1.000
_cell.angle_alpha   90.00
_cell.angle_beta   90.00
_cell.angle_gamma   90.00
#
_symmetry.space_group_name_H-M   'P 1'
#
loop_
_entity.id
_entity.type
_entity.pdbx_description
1 polymer ?
#
loop_
_entity_poly.entity_id
_entity_poly.type
_entity_poly.pdbx_seq_one_letter_code
_entity_poly.pdbx_strand_id
1 'polypeptide(L)'
;MVMCLLDTGCQQSLVRKKIANQIGLKGHPEHVKITRLGDSCGQHKRLQRVKFRLKDVRNDREGLSMEALCVPTICKLSANPNLKDWKYLQSFDLADQFPRPAAEIDVLIGMDFYHKFATNETIKGGENGPHAMESPLGWILSGPIATNADEGV
;
A
#
# COMPACT_ATOMS: atom_id res chain seq x y z
N MET A 1 0.59 -6.10 -12.46
CA MET A 1 0.32 -4.92 -11.62
C MET A 1 -0.14 -5.40 -10.26
N VAL A 2 0.26 -4.73 -9.18
CA VAL A 2 -0.06 -5.12 -7.80
C VAL A 2 -0.59 -3.90 -7.04
N MET A 3 -1.49 -4.12 -6.09
CA MET A 3 -1.97 -3.08 -5.18
C MET A 3 -1.09 -3.01 -3.93
N CYS A 4 -0.47 -1.86 -3.70
CA CYS A 4 0.38 -1.63 -2.54
C CYS A 4 -0.34 -0.78 -1.47
N LEU A 5 -0.09 -1.06 -0.20
CA LEU A 5 -0.52 -0.25 0.95
C LEU A 5 0.71 0.10 1.79
N LEU A 6 0.89 1.38 2.11
CA LEU A 6 1.87 1.81 3.11
C LEU A 6 1.17 1.88 4.46
N ASP A 7 1.66 1.13 5.44
CA ASP A 7 1.03 1.00 6.75
C ASP A 7 2.07 1.14 7.87
N THR A 8 2.09 2.32 8.50
CA THR A 8 2.98 2.61 9.63
C THR A 8 2.60 1.82 10.89
N GLY A 9 1.38 1.27 10.95
CA GLY A 9 0.92 0.38 12.02
C GLY A 9 1.47 -1.04 11.90
N CYS A 10 2.13 -1.38 10.79
CA CYS A 10 2.70 -2.71 10.58
C CYS A 10 4.23 -2.69 10.69
N GLN A 11 4.80 -3.52 11.56
CA GLN A 11 6.26 -3.59 11.74
C GLN A 11 6.98 -4.31 10.60
N GLN A 12 6.29 -5.23 9.91
CA GLN A 12 6.86 -6.09 8.88
C GLN A 12 6.07 -5.94 7.59
N SER A 13 6.78 -5.86 6.47
CA SER A 13 6.14 -5.87 5.16
C SER A 13 5.54 -7.25 4.86
N LEU A 14 4.38 -7.26 4.19
CA LEU A 14 3.64 -8.48 3.82
C LEU A 14 3.43 -8.55 2.31
N VAL A 15 3.38 -9.77 1.77
CA VAL A 15 2.97 -10.02 0.38
C VAL A 15 1.92 -11.12 0.33
N ARG A 16 0.90 -10.92 -0.51
CA ARG A 16 -0.18 -11.89 -0.73
C ARG A 16 0.39 -13.12 -1.43
N LYS A 17 0.17 -14.29 -0.83
CA LYS A 17 0.69 -15.59 -1.30
C LYS A 17 0.32 -15.88 -2.75
N LYS A 18 -0.87 -15.48 -3.19
CA LYS A 18 -1.31 -15.60 -4.57
C LYS A 18 -0.31 -14.94 -5.53
N ILE A 19 0.11 -13.70 -5.26
CA ILE A 19 1.06 -12.96 -6.11
C ILE A 19 2.44 -13.58 -6.05
N ALA A 20 2.93 -13.88 -4.84
CA ALA A 20 4.23 -14.51 -4.67
C ALA A 20 4.35 -15.82 -5.47
N ASN A 21 3.31 -16.65 -5.42
CA ASN A 21 3.25 -17.89 -6.19
C ASN A 21 3.16 -17.65 -7.70
N GLN A 22 2.34 -16.70 -8.14
CA GLN A 22 2.15 -16.38 -9.57
C GLN A 22 3.45 -15.98 -10.26
N ILE A 23 4.34 -15.27 -9.57
CA ILE A 23 5.65 -14.85 -10.11
C ILE A 23 6.80 -15.77 -9.67
N GLY A 24 6.49 -16.90 -9.04
CA GLY A 24 7.48 -17.91 -8.67
C GLY A 24 8.48 -17.48 -7.60
N LEU A 25 8.11 -16.57 -6.69
CA LEU A 25 8.99 -16.15 -5.60
C LEU A 25 9.34 -17.35 -4.70
N LYS A 26 10.63 -17.55 -4.50
CA LYS A 26 11.17 -18.51 -3.53
C LYS A 26 11.63 -17.76 -2.30
N GLY A 27 11.44 -18.39 -1.14
CA GLY A 27 11.75 -17.82 0.16
C GLY A 27 12.24 -18.86 1.13
N HIS A 28 12.55 -18.43 2.34
CA HIS A 28 12.88 -19.31 3.45
C HIS A 28 11.76 -19.28 4.51
N PRO A 29 11.53 -20.39 5.23
CA PRO A 29 10.59 -20.40 6.34
C PRO A 29 11.09 -19.51 7.49
N GLU A 30 10.15 -18.87 8.17
CA GLU A 30 10.40 -18.07 9.37
C GLU A 30 9.27 -18.23 10.37
N HIS A 31 9.62 -18.36 11.65
CA HIS A 31 8.66 -18.40 12.76
C HIS A 31 8.41 -16.97 13.24
N VAL A 32 7.16 -16.53 13.12
CA VAL A 32 6.74 -15.17 13.47
C VAL A 32 5.57 -15.22 14.45
N LYS A 33 5.49 -14.22 15.33
CA LYS A 33 4.31 -13.95 16.15
C LYS A 33 3.57 -12.77 15.55
N ILE A 34 2.33 -12.99 15.13
CA ILE A 34 1.47 -11.97 14.54
C ILE A 34 0.49 -11.50 15.60
N THR A 35 0.52 -10.22 15.93
CA THR A 35 -0.45 -9.56 16.80
C THR A 35 -1.21 -8.54 15.96
N ARG A 36 -2.54 -8.57 16.02
CA ARG A 36 -3.43 -7.67 15.28
C ARG A 36 -4.24 -6.80 16.24
N LEU A 37 -4.88 -5.77 15.70
CA LEU A 37 -5.83 -4.97 16.47
C LEU A 37 -6.94 -5.86 17.03
N GLY A 38 -7.18 -5.76 18.33
CA GLY A 38 -8.19 -6.55 19.05
C GLY A 38 -7.69 -7.91 19.56
N ASP A 39 -6.46 -8.33 19.23
CA ASP A 39 -5.90 -9.56 19.79
C ASP A 39 -5.52 -9.37 21.26
N SER A 40 -5.98 -10.28 22.13
CA SER A 40 -5.50 -10.38 23.52
C SER A 40 -4.12 -11.05 23.62
N CYS A 41 -3.76 -11.89 22.64
CA CYS A 41 -2.44 -12.48 22.48
C CYS A 41 -2.17 -12.78 20.99
N GLY A 42 -0.93 -12.56 20.54
CA GLY A 42 -0.53 -12.83 19.16
C GLY A 42 -0.44 -14.32 18.81
N GLN A 43 -0.65 -14.65 17.53
CA GLN A 43 -0.60 -16.01 16.99
C GLN A 43 0.78 -16.34 16.44
N HIS A 44 1.33 -17.49 16.81
CA HIS A 44 2.55 -18.01 16.21
C HIS A 44 2.25 -18.67 14.86
N LYS A 45 2.99 -18.28 13.82
CA LYS A 45 2.87 -18.83 12.47
C LYS A 45 4.25 -19.11 11.89
N ARG A 46 4.30 -20.11 11.00
CA ARG A 46 5.45 -20.34 10.13
C ARG A 46 5.11 -19.81 8.74
N LEU A 47 5.73 -18.70 8.36
CA LEU A 47 5.52 -18.04 7.07
C LEU A 47 6.76 -18.19 6.19
N GLN A 48 6.65 -17.80 4.91
CA GLN A 48 7.81 -17.69 4.02
C GLN A 48 8.23 -16.24 3.93
N ARG A 49 9.51 -15.92 4.16
CA ARG A 49 10.07 -14.62 3.80
C ARG A 49 10.60 -14.69 2.37
N VAL A 50 10.11 -13.80 1.53
CA VAL A 50 10.46 -13.75 0.10
C VAL A 50 11.07 -12.41 -0.25
N LYS A 51 11.96 -12.39 -1.24
CA LYS A 51 12.61 -11.19 -1.77
C LYS A 51 12.09 -10.89 -3.17
N PHE A 52 11.78 -9.63 -3.44
CA PHE A 52 11.29 -9.17 -4.73
C PHE A 52 11.60 -7.67 -4.94
N ARG A 53 11.28 -7.15 -6.11
CA ARG A 53 11.45 -5.74 -6.48
C ARG A 53 10.10 -5.13 -6.83
N LEU A 54 9.79 -3.96 -6.29
CA LEU A 54 8.65 -3.14 -6.71
C LEU A 54 9.13 -2.00 -7.59
N LYS A 55 8.41 -1.72 -8.68
CA LYS A 55 8.71 -0.57 -9.54
C LYS A 55 7.41 0.09 -10.01
N ASP A 56 7.51 1.37 -10.33
CA ASP A 56 6.47 2.06 -11.09
C ASP A 56 6.23 1.32 -12.41
N VAL A 57 4.96 1.19 -12.79
CA VAL A 57 4.54 0.52 -14.02
C VAL A 57 4.64 1.44 -15.24
N ARG A 58 4.68 2.76 -15.04
CA ARG A 58 4.69 3.78 -16.11
C ARG A 58 6.08 4.27 -16.47
N ASN A 59 6.95 4.32 -15.46
CA ASN A 59 8.29 4.88 -15.59
C ASN A 59 9.33 3.77 -15.53
N ASP A 60 10.39 3.86 -16.35
CA ASP A 60 11.48 2.86 -16.36
C ASP A 60 12.52 3.10 -15.23
N ARG A 61 12.04 3.62 -14.09
CA ARG A 61 12.89 3.81 -12.90
C ARG A 61 13.34 2.45 -12.38
N GLU A 62 14.54 2.41 -11.81
CA GLU A 62 14.99 1.21 -11.12
C GLU A 62 14.06 0.91 -9.94
N GLY A 63 13.53 -0.31 -9.89
CA GLY A 63 12.64 -0.71 -8.80
C GLY A 63 13.36 -0.87 -7.47
N LEU A 64 12.62 -0.80 -6.38
CA LEU A 64 13.14 -0.98 -5.03
C LEU A 64 13.12 -2.45 -4.61
N SER A 65 14.28 -2.99 -4.23
CA SER A 65 14.37 -4.35 -3.68
C SER A 65 13.88 -4.37 -2.23
N MET A 66 13.01 -5.33 -1.91
CA MET A 66 12.49 -5.51 -0.57
C MET A 66 12.25 -6.99 -0.23
N GLU A 67 12.00 -7.24 1.04
CA GLU A 67 11.60 -8.54 1.56
C GLU A 67 10.28 -8.41 2.30
N ALA A 68 9.45 -9.45 2.23
CA ALA A 68 8.17 -9.47 2.92
C ALA A 68 7.79 -10.87 3.37
N LEU A 69 6.96 -10.94 4.42
CA LEU A 69 6.35 -12.18 4.86
C LEU A 69 5.16 -12.54 3.96
N CYS A 70 5.17 -13.75 3.44
CA CYS A 70 4.15 -14.28 2.56
C CYS A 70 2.94 -14.76 3.38
N VAL A 71 1.79 -14.11 3.21
CA VAL A 71 0.54 -14.39 3.93
C VAL A 71 -0.59 -14.74 2.96
N PRO A 72 -1.60 -15.57 3.34
CA PRO A 72 -2.70 -15.91 2.45
C PRO A 72 -3.48 -14.68 1.95
N THR A 73 -3.78 -13.75 2.86
CA THR A 73 -4.56 -12.53 2.64
C THR A 73 -4.01 -11.40 3.52
N ILE A 74 -4.17 -10.16 3.06
CA ILE A 74 -3.81 -8.94 3.81
C ILE A 74 -5.11 -8.23 4.23
N CYS A 75 -5.69 -7.42 3.35
CA CYS A 75 -7.00 -6.79 3.53
C CYS A 75 -7.61 -6.46 2.16
N LYS A 76 -8.88 -6.06 2.18
CA LYS A 76 -9.59 -5.54 1.01
C LYS A 76 -9.90 -4.07 1.26
N LEU A 77 -9.53 -3.21 0.31
CA LEU A 77 -9.91 -1.81 0.32
C LEU A 77 -11.21 -1.62 -0.46
N SER A 78 -12.03 -0.68 -0.02
CA SER A 78 -13.17 -0.17 -0.78
C SER A 78 -12.72 0.50 -2.08
N ALA A 79 -13.68 0.70 -2.99
CA ALA A 79 -13.47 1.54 -4.16
C ALA A 79 -13.09 2.96 -3.73
N ASN A 80 -12.20 3.61 -4.48
CA ASN A 80 -11.93 5.04 -4.28
C ASN A 80 -12.90 5.89 -5.12
N PRO A 81 -13.18 7.13 -4.68
CA PRO A 81 -13.97 8.07 -5.46
C PRO A 81 -13.18 8.59 -6.68
N ASN A 82 -13.90 9.29 -7.56
CA ASN A 82 -13.26 10.06 -8.63
C ASN A 82 -12.53 11.28 -8.04
N LEU A 83 -11.37 11.63 -8.60
CA LEU A 83 -10.58 12.79 -8.20
C LEU A 83 -10.79 14.03 -9.08
N LYS A 84 -11.77 14.03 -9.98
CA LYS A 84 -12.06 15.15 -10.89
C LYS A 84 -12.17 16.51 -10.20
N ASP A 85 -12.74 16.56 -9.00
CA ASP A 85 -12.95 17.81 -8.26
C ASP A 85 -11.64 18.38 -7.67
N TRP A 86 -10.64 17.53 -7.48
CA TRP A 86 -9.32 17.91 -6.96
C TRP A 86 -8.37 18.29 -8.10
N LYS A 87 -8.61 19.45 -8.71
CA LYS A 87 -7.88 19.91 -9.92
C LYS A 87 -6.35 19.91 -9.76
N TYR A 88 -5.84 20.25 -8.57
CA TYR A 88 -4.39 20.25 -8.32
C TYR A 88 -3.79 18.84 -8.42
N LEU A 89 -4.56 17.76 -8.24
CA LEU A 89 -4.05 16.40 -8.39
C LEU A 89 -3.86 15.97 -9.85
N GLN A 90 -4.51 16.66 -10.78
CA GLN A 90 -4.46 16.32 -12.21
C GLN A 90 -3.09 16.57 -12.83
N SER A 91 -2.21 17.33 -12.15
CA SER A 91 -0.83 17.55 -12.57
C SER A 91 0.17 16.51 -12.06
N PHE A 92 -0.26 15.51 -11.28
CA PHE A 92 0.64 14.51 -10.71
C PHE A 92 0.50 13.14 -11.37
N ASP A 93 1.62 12.44 -11.48
CA ASP A 93 1.66 11.05 -11.90
C ASP A 93 1.30 10.13 -10.71
N LEU A 94 0.00 10.03 -10.40
CA LEU A 94 -0.51 9.31 -9.22
C LEU A 94 -0.22 7.82 -9.29
N ALA A 95 0.36 7.22 -8.25
CA ALA A 95 0.76 5.80 -8.22
C ALA A 95 -0.42 4.81 -8.40
N ASP A 96 -1.63 5.24 -8.01
CA ASP A 96 -2.86 4.45 -8.12
C ASP A 96 -3.80 5.09 -9.16
N GLN A 97 -4.71 4.28 -9.70
CA GLN A 97 -5.73 4.72 -10.64
C GLN A 97 -6.96 5.24 -9.89
N PHE A 98 -7.55 6.32 -10.38
CA PHE A 98 -8.77 6.90 -9.82
C PHE A 98 -9.77 7.26 -10.94
N PRO A 99 -11.03 6.80 -10.85
CA PRO A 99 -11.56 5.85 -9.87
C PRO A 99 -11.07 4.41 -10.12
N ARG A 100 -11.09 3.59 -9.07
CA ARG A 100 -10.78 2.15 -9.06
C ARG A 100 -11.84 1.39 -8.26
N PRO A 101 -12.16 0.14 -8.66
CA PRO A 101 -13.07 -0.71 -7.89
C PRO A 101 -12.44 -1.16 -6.57
N ALA A 102 -13.25 -1.76 -5.69
CA ALA A 102 -12.72 -2.41 -4.49
C ALA A 102 -11.68 -3.47 -4.85
N ALA A 103 -10.56 -3.49 -4.14
CA ALA A 103 -9.40 -4.30 -4.49
C ALA A 103 -8.75 -4.92 -3.25
N GLU A 104 -8.18 -6.11 -3.41
CA GLU A 104 -7.35 -6.72 -2.37
C GLU A 104 -5.94 -6.15 -2.41
N ILE A 105 -5.34 -5.96 -1.25
CA ILE A 105 -3.93 -5.56 -1.14
C ILE A 105 -3.03 -6.75 -1.45
N ASP A 106 -2.10 -6.52 -2.36
CA ASP A 106 -1.09 -7.49 -2.79
C ASP A 106 0.19 -7.37 -1.98
N VAL A 107 0.60 -6.14 -1.66
CA VAL A 107 1.80 -5.85 -0.87
C VAL A 107 1.46 -4.80 0.18
N LEU A 108 1.76 -5.11 1.43
CA LEU A 108 1.75 -4.14 2.52
C LEU A 108 3.20 -3.79 2.84
N ILE A 109 3.54 -2.52 2.73
CA ILE A 109 4.84 -1.96 3.06
C ILE A 109 4.77 -1.47 4.51
N GLY A 110 5.41 -2.23 5.39
CA GLY A 110 5.50 -1.92 6.81
C GLY A 110 6.70 -1.01 7.13
N MET A 111 6.91 -0.75 8.42
CA MET A 111 7.96 0.14 8.92
C MET A 111 9.39 -0.32 8.58
N ASP A 112 9.60 -1.61 8.32
CA ASP A 112 10.88 -2.17 7.85
C ASP A 112 11.31 -1.61 6.48
N PHE A 113 10.37 -1.22 5.63
CA PHE A 113 10.65 -0.61 4.32
C PHE A 113 10.01 0.76 4.11
N TYR A 114 9.15 1.25 5.02
CA TYR A 114 8.38 2.48 4.87
C TYR A 114 9.22 3.68 4.44
N HIS A 115 10.34 3.93 5.13
CA HIS A 115 11.24 5.06 4.87
C HIS A 115 11.86 5.07 3.46
N LYS A 116 11.82 3.94 2.75
CA LYS A 116 12.30 3.85 1.37
C LYS A 116 11.22 4.23 0.34
N PHE A 117 9.96 4.24 0.75
CA PHE A 117 8.82 4.58 -0.12
C PHE A 117 8.20 5.93 0.23
N ALA A 118 8.20 6.33 1.50
CA ALA A 118 7.70 7.62 1.94
C ALA A 118 8.82 8.67 1.88
N THR A 119 8.66 9.68 1.02
CA THR A 119 9.59 10.80 0.91
C THR A 119 9.08 12.02 1.66
N ASN A 120 9.91 13.07 1.77
CA ASN A 120 9.54 14.32 2.43
C ASN A 120 8.77 15.28 1.51
N GLU A 121 8.67 14.99 0.20
CA GLU A 121 7.97 15.84 -0.75
C GLU A 121 6.46 15.60 -0.64
N THR A 122 5.75 16.60 -0.11
CA THR A 122 4.31 16.52 0.13
C THR A 122 3.59 17.76 -0.39
N ILE A 123 2.38 17.56 -0.90
CA ILE A 123 1.49 18.60 -1.40
C ILE A 123 0.16 18.45 -0.68
N LYS A 124 -0.25 19.52 0.02
CA LYS A 124 -1.43 19.52 0.88
C LYS A 124 -2.63 20.07 0.12
N GLY A 125 -3.74 19.33 0.11
CA GLY A 125 -5.01 19.75 -0.49
C GLY A 125 -5.83 20.75 0.33
N GLY A 126 -5.24 21.39 1.35
CA GLY A 126 -5.96 22.14 2.37
C GLY A 126 -6.50 21.24 3.50
N GLU A 127 -7.27 21.81 4.42
CA GLU A 127 -7.72 21.13 5.66
C GLU A 127 -8.59 19.88 5.41
N ASN A 128 -9.38 19.89 4.33
CA ASN A 128 -10.31 18.82 3.98
C ASN A 128 -9.95 18.09 2.68
N GLY A 129 -8.75 18.30 2.16
CA GLY A 129 -8.29 17.72 0.91
C GLY A 129 -7.30 16.58 1.09
N PRO A 130 -7.22 15.66 0.12
CA PRO A 130 -6.22 14.63 0.13
C PRO A 130 -4.81 15.26 0.06
N HIS A 131 -3.85 14.58 0.66
CA HIS A 131 -2.45 14.93 0.63
C HIS A 131 -1.74 14.00 -0.34
N ALA A 132 -0.94 14.58 -1.23
CA ALA A 132 -0.08 13.81 -2.12
C ALA A 132 1.34 13.77 -1.54
N MET A 133 1.98 12.60 -1.62
CA MET A 133 3.37 12.40 -1.23
C MET A 133 4.12 11.71 -2.37
N GLU A 134 5.31 12.21 -2.71
CA GLU A 134 6.14 11.55 -3.73
C GLU A 134 6.65 10.21 -3.21
N SER A 135 6.72 9.23 -4.11
CA SER A 135 7.33 7.93 -3.83
C SER A 135 8.03 7.39 -5.07
N PRO A 136 8.93 6.39 -4.92
CA PRO A 136 9.50 5.66 -6.05
C PRO A 136 8.48 4.96 -6.97
N LEU A 137 7.22 4.84 -6.53
CA LEU A 137 6.11 4.23 -7.30
C LEU A 137 5.18 5.27 -7.94
N GLY A 138 5.45 6.56 -7.80
CA GLY A 138 4.59 7.68 -8.19
C GLY A 138 4.00 8.43 -6.99
N TRP A 139 3.14 9.41 -7.24
CA TRP A 139 2.51 10.19 -6.18
C TRP A 139 1.41 9.40 -5.47
N ILE A 140 1.57 9.13 -4.17
CA ILE A 140 0.59 8.41 -3.36
C ILE A 140 -0.31 9.39 -2.60
N LEU A 141 -1.57 9.00 -2.39
CA LEU A 141 -2.56 9.85 -1.73
C LEU A 141 -2.92 9.35 -0.33
N SER A 142 -3.13 10.29 0.59
CA SER A 142 -3.64 10.06 1.93
C SER A 142 -4.61 11.18 2.34
N GLY A 143 -5.32 11.02 3.45
CA GLY A 143 -6.24 12.02 3.97
C GLY A 143 -7.68 11.87 3.48
N PRO A 144 -8.59 12.73 3.97
CA PRO A 144 -9.99 12.66 3.63
C PRO A 144 -10.19 12.98 2.16
N ILE A 145 -11.05 12.19 1.51
CA ILE A 145 -11.62 12.57 0.23
C ILE A 145 -13.08 12.86 0.54
N ALA A 146 -13.48 14.12 0.43
CA ALA A 146 -14.87 14.52 0.61
C ALA A 146 -15.75 13.66 -0.32
N THR A 147 -16.40 12.65 0.25
CA THR A 147 -17.58 12.05 -0.36
C THR A 147 -18.70 13.01 -0.02
N ASN A 148 -19.39 13.58 -1.01
CA ASN A 148 -20.65 14.30 -0.78
C ASN A 148 -21.70 13.31 -0.25
N ALA A 149 -21.51 12.85 0.97
CA ALA A 149 -22.32 11.92 1.72
C ALA A 149 -22.32 12.38 3.18
N ASP A 150 -22.67 13.65 3.36
CA ASP A 150 -23.29 14.23 4.56
C ASP A 150 -24.16 15.40 4.09
N GLU A 151 -25.12 15.09 3.20
CA GLU A 151 -26.38 15.81 3.15
C GLU A 151 -27.46 14.84 3.66
N GLY A 152 -27.77 14.94 4.96
CA GLY A 152 -29.01 14.41 5.54
C GLY A 152 -28.87 13.20 6.48
N VAL A 153 -28.68 13.49 7.76
CA VAL A 153 -29.52 12.95 8.86
C VAL A 153 -29.89 14.10 9.78
#